data_AF-A0A2J7YSE9-F1
#
_entry.id   AF-A0A2J7YSE9-F1
#
_cell.length_a   1.000
_cell.length_b   1.000
_cell.length_c   1.000
_cell.angle_alpha   90.00
_cell.angle_beta   90.00
_cell.angle_gamma   90.00
#
_symmetry.space_group_name_H-M   'P 1'
#
loop_
_entity.id
_entity.type
_entity.pdbx_description
1 polymer ?
#
loop_
_entity_poly.entity_id
_entity_poly.type
_entity_poly.pdbx_seq_one_letter_code
_entity_poly.pdbx_strand_id
1 'polypeptide(L)'
;MQTEKSETALDGAALHQALAIATAEEREDIMRETVRAQLADILAPTVVEDDSNFLENGLTSLTALELTRNLMTLTDVEIPLVAILEYPTPAQLGHYLAEAYAAVNSGDGATA
;
A
#
# COMPACT_ATOMS: atom_id res chain seq x y z
N MET A 1 -29.07 15.00 12.94
CA MET A 1 -27.95 14.38 13.70
C MET A 1 -26.92 13.95 12.68
N GLN A 2 -25.70 14.45 12.87
CA GLN A 2 -24.43 14.14 12.21
C GLN A 2 -24.38 12.90 11.31
N THR A 3 -23.88 13.08 10.08
CA THR A 3 -22.80 12.26 9.48
C THR A 3 -22.10 13.07 8.39
N GLU A 4 -21.42 14.14 8.78
CA GLU A 4 -20.33 14.72 8.00
C GLU A 4 -19.07 13.92 8.35
N LYS A 5 -18.81 12.81 7.64
CA LYS A 5 -17.55 12.02 7.63
C LYS A 5 -17.77 10.72 6.84
N SER A 6 -17.64 10.73 5.52
CA SER A 6 -17.58 9.48 4.74
C SER A 6 -16.91 9.61 3.37
N GLU A 7 -16.13 10.64 3.07
CA GLU A 7 -15.50 10.79 1.74
C GLU A 7 -14.07 10.21 1.64
N THR A 8 -13.52 9.61 2.71
CA THR A 8 -12.17 8.98 2.69
C THR A 8 -12.17 7.53 3.20
N ALA A 9 -13.24 7.09 3.84
CA ALA A 9 -13.41 5.70 4.29
C ALA A 9 -13.95 4.79 3.17
N LEU A 10 -14.53 5.40 2.11
CA LEU A 10 -14.99 4.68 0.92
C LEU A 10 -13.80 4.08 0.16
N ASP A 11 -12.66 4.75 0.12
CA ASP A 11 -11.47 4.30 -0.62
C ASP A 11 -10.85 3.04 -0.01
N GLY A 12 -10.62 3.02 1.31
CA GLY A 12 -10.05 1.85 2.00
C GLY A 12 -10.98 0.63 1.99
N ALA A 13 -12.28 0.84 2.27
CA ALA A 13 -13.25 -0.25 2.25
C ALA A 13 -13.49 -0.81 0.84
N ALA A 14 -13.53 0.05 -0.19
CA ALA A 14 -13.64 -0.37 -1.58
C ALA A 14 -12.37 -1.08 -2.06
N LEU A 15 -11.19 -0.57 -1.71
CA LEU A 15 -9.91 -1.21 -2.00
C LEU A 15 -9.85 -2.61 -1.38
N HIS A 16 -10.19 -2.75 -0.11
CA HIS A 16 -10.18 -4.04 0.56
C HIS A 16 -11.16 -5.04 -0.09
N GLN A 17 -12.33 -4.57 -0.54
CA GLN A 17 -13.30 -5.41 -1.23
C GLN A 17 -12.81 -5.84 -2.62
N ALA A 18 -12.14 -4.94 -3.36
CA ALA A 18 -11.51 -5.24 -4.64
C ALA A 18 -10.39 -6.27 -4.48
N LEU A 19 -9.50 -6.09 -3.50
CA LEU A 19 -8.43 -7.03 -3.18
C LEU A 19 -8.96 -8.41 -2.80
N ALA A 20 -10.06 -8.49 -2.06
CA ALA A 20 -10.64 -9.76 -1.62
C ALA A 20 -11.12 -10.63 -2.81
N ILE A 21 -11.70 -10.02 -3.85
CA ILE A 21 -12.22 -10.74 -5.03
C ILE A 21 -11.23 -10.85 -6.19
N ALA A 22 -10.14 -10.06 -6.16
CA ALA A 22 -9.11 -10.04 -7.18
C ALA A 22 -8.25 -11.32 -7.17
N THR A 23 -7.75 -11.70 -8.34
CA THR A 23 -6.71 -12.73 -8.51
C THR A 23 -5.36 -12.23 -7.97
N ALA A 24 -4.37 -13.12 -7.84
CA ALA A 24 -3.04 -12.74 -7.35
C ALA A 24 -2.39 -11.65 -8.23
N GLU A 25 -2.50 -11.77 -9.55
CA GLU A 25 -1.97 -10.79 -10.51
C GLU A 25 -2.70 -9.44 -10.41
N GLU A 26 -4.03 -9.45 -10.28
CA GLU A 26 -4.83 -8.23 -10.10
C GLU A 26 -4.54 -7.55 -8.75
N ARG A 27 -4.32 -8.32 -7.67
CA ARG A 27 -3.96 -7.76 -6.36
C ARG A 27 -2.63 -7.02 -6.43
N GLU A 28 -1.64 -7.58 -7.11
CA GLU A 28 -0.35 -6.92 -7.31
C GLU A 28 -0.51 -5.60 -8.06
N ASP A 29 -1.28 -5.60 -9.14
CA ASP A 29 -1.55 -4.38 -9.94
C ASP A 29 -2.23 -3.30 -9.10
N ILE A 30 -3.28 -3.67 -8.34
CA ILE A 30 -4.02 -2.79 -7.44
C ILE A 30 -3.11 -2.25 -6.33
N MET A 31 -2.28 -3.09 -5.72
CA MET A 31 -1.34 -2.68 -4.66
C MET A 31 -0.29 -1.72 -5.19
N ARG A 32 0.28 -2.01 -6.37
CA ARG A 32 1.26 -1.16 -7.04
C ARG A 32 0.69 0.21 -7.36
N GLU A 33 -0.51 0.27 -7.93
CA GLU A 33 -1.21 1.53 -8.21
C GLU A 33 -1.52 2.31 -6.92
N THR A 34 -1.93 1.61 -5.86
CA THR A 34 -2.18 2.23 -4.54
C THR A 34 -0.90 2.85 -3.96
N VAL A 35 0.22 2.13 -4.00
CA VAL A 35 1.53 2.64 -3.56
C VAL A 35 1.91 3.90 -4.35
N ARG A 36 1.74 3.86 -5.67
CA ARG A 36 2.05 4.99 -6.55
C ARG A 36 1.18 6.21 -6.26
N ALA A 37 -0.12 6.02 -6.05
CA ALA A 37 -1.05 7.09 -5.72
C ALA A 37 -0.68 7.74 -4.36
N GLN A 38 -0.34 6.93 -3.36
CA GLN A 38 0.08 7.43 -2.05
C GLN A 38 1.41 8.19 -2.11
N LEU A 39 2.36 7.70 -2.89
CA LEU A 39 3.62 8.42 -3.12
C LEU A 39 3.40 9.75 -3.83
N ALA A 40 2.52 9.78 -4.84
CA ALA A 40 2.20 11.01 -5.56
C ALA A 40 1.51 12.06 -4.66
N ASP A 41 0.69 11.61 -3.70
CA ASP A 41 0.06 12.48 -2.69
C ASP A 41 1.11 13.07 -1.73
N ILE A 42 2.04 12.24 -1.24
CA ILE A 42 3.07 12.65 -0.28
C ILE A 42 4.19 13.49 -0.93
N LEU A 43 4.63 13.12 -2.14
CA LEU A 43 5.75 13.74 -2.87
C LEU A 43 5.31 14.78 -3.92
N ALA A 44 4.05 15.24 -3.84
CA ALA A 44 3.39 16.14 -4.78
C ALA A 44 4.30 17.17 -5.49
N PRO A 45 4.17 17.44 -6.81
CA PRO A 45 3.61 16.66 -7.91
C PRO A 45 4.74 16.06 -8.77
N THR A 46 5.52 15.13 -8.21
CA THR A 46 6.55 14.41 -8.96
C THR A 46 5.92 13.17 -9.60
N VAL A 47 6.18 12.92 -10.89
CA VAL A 47 5.77 11.68 -11.54
C VAL A 47 6.59 10.54 -10.96
N VAL A 48 5.97 9.68 -10.17
CA VAL A 48 6.60 8.48 -9.62
C VAL A 48 6.56 7.39 -10.69
N GLU A 49 7.74 6.97 -11.17
CA GLU A 49 7.87 5.80 -12.06
C GLU A 49 8.00 4.52 -11.25
N ASP A 50 7.61 3.40 -11.85
CA ASP A 50 7.46 2.10 -11.19
C ASP A 50 8.79 1.49 -10.71
N ASP A 51 9.87 1.81 -11.42
CA ASP A 51 11.25 1.40 -11.13
C ASP A 51 12.05 2.48 -10.39
N SER A 52 11.47 3.65 -10.11
CA SER A 52 12.21 4.71 -9.46
C SER A 52 12.35 4.47 -7.96
N ASN A 53 13.57 4.65 -7.45
CA ASN A 53 13.85 4.49 -6.03
C ASN A 53 13.17 5.60 -5.22
N PHE A 54 12.46 5.25 -4.15
CA PHE A 54 11.80 6.22 -3.27
C PHE A 54 12.78 7.28 -2.75
N LEU A 55 13.98 6.89 -2.35
CA LEU A 55 14.99 7.80 -1.81
C LEU A 55 15.47 8.80 -2.86
N GLU A 56 15.59 8.37 -4.13
CA GLU A 56 15.96 9.26 -5.24
C GLU A 56 14.83 10.24 -5.61
N ASN A 57 13.57 9.85 -5.37
CA ASN A 57 12.41 10.73 -5.50
C ASN A 57 12.22 11.71 -4.33
N GLY A 58 13.12 11.70 -3.34
CA GLY A 58 13.06 12.61 -2.18
C GLY A 58 12.23 12.06 -1.01
N LEU A 59 11.95 10.75 -0.97
CA LEU A 59 11.34 10.12 0.19
C LEU A 59 12.31 10.20 1.39
N THR A 60 11.84 10.83 2.45
CA THR A 60 12.52 10.96 3.73
C THR A 60 11.99 9.95 4.75
N SER A 61 12.65 9.80 5.90
CA SER A 61 12.16 8.93 6.97
C SER A 61 10.76 9.30 7.49
N LEU A 62 10.39 10.59 7.47
CA LEU A 62 9.08 11.04 7.91
C LEU A 62 8.00 10.61 6.90
N THR A 63 8.21 10.92 5.63
CA THR A 63 7.30 10.55 4.53
C THR A 63 7.22 9.05 4.32
N ALA A 64 8.30 8.30 4.60
CA ALA A 64 8.31 6.84 4.58
C ALA A 64 7.37 6.27 5.63
N LEU A 65 7.41 6.83 6.83
CA LEU A 65 6.56 6.44 7.94
C LEU A 65 5.09 6.84 7.72
N GLU A 66 4.84 7.95 7.05
CA GLU A 66 3.49 8.33 6.61
C GLU A 66 2.96 7.37 5.54
N LEU A 67 3.78 7.02 4.55
CA LEU A 67 3.44 6.05 3.51
C LEU A 67 3.06 4.69 4.13
N THR A 68 3.90 4.14 5.02
CA THR A 68 3.58 2.85 5.66
C THR A 68 2.29 2.94 6.46
N ARG A 69 2.08 4.01 7.25
CA ARG A 69 0.83 4.20 8.01
C ARG A 69 -0.40 4.25 7.13
N ASN A 70 -0.35 4.99 6.02
CA ASN A 70 -1.48 5.11 5.09
C ASN A 70 -1.77 3.77 4.43
N LEU A 71 -0.75 3.06 3.96
CA LEU A 71 -0.89 1.75 3.35
C LEU A 71 -1.46 0.74 4.35
N MET A 72 -0.95 0.67 5.58
CA MET A 72 -1.48 -0.19 6.65
C MET A 72 -2.98 0.10 6.91
N THR A 73 -3.37 1.37 6.90
CA THR A 73 -4.77 1.79 7.11
C THR A 73 -5.68 1.36 5.96
N LEU A 74 -5.15 1.31 4.73
CA LEU A 74 -5.90 0.96 3.53
C LEU A 74 -6.00 -0.55 3.29
N THR A 75 -4.93 -1.29 3.58
CA THR A 75 -4.80 -2.71 3.24
C THR A 75 -4.97 -3.65 4.43
N ASP A 76 -4.95 -3.12 5.65
CA ASP A 76 -4.93 -3.88 6.92
C ASP A 76 -3.69 -4.79 7.07
N VAL A 77 -2.67 -4.60 6.23
CA VAL A 77 -1.40 -5.34 6.28
C VAL A 77 -0.42 -4.60 7.18
N GLU A 78 0.29 -5.32 8.05
CA GLU A 78 1.36 -4.73 8.86
C GLU A 78 2.63 -4.53 8.01
N ILE A 79 3.06 -3.27 7.84
CA ILE A 79 4.21 -2.91 6.99
C ILE A 79 5.31 -2.31 7.87
N PRO A 80 6.43 -3.02 8.07
CA PRO A 80 7.55 -2.48 8.82
C PRO A 80 8.30 -1.45 7.96
N LEU A 81 8.84 -0.40 8.59
CA LEU A 81 9.56 0.67 7.87
C LEU A 81 10.78 0.14 7.10
N VAL A 82 11.39 -0.95 7.56
CA VAL A 82 12.50 -1.62 6.87
C VAL A 82 12.10 -2.14 5.49
N ALA A 83 10.83 -2.49 5.26
CA ALA A 83 10.34 -2.92 3.96
C ALA A 83 10.47 -1.83 2.89
N ILE A 84 10.37 -0.55 3.26
CA ILE A 84 10.61 0.57 2.34
C ILE A 84 12.07 0.62 1.88
N LEU A 85 13.00 0.14 2.71
CA LEU A 85 14.43 0.07 2.39
C LEU A 85 14.78 -1.20 1.60
N GLU A 86 14.11 -2.32 1.89
CA GLU A 86 14.28 -3.59 1.19
C GLU A 86 13.62 -3.60 -0.19
N TYR A 87 12.48 -2.91 -0.31
CA TYR A 87 11.66 -2.78 -1.51
C TYR A 87 11.52 -1.29 -1.87
N PRO A 88 12.58 -0.66 -2.38
CA PRO A 88 12.64 0.79 -2.56
C PRO A 88 11.90 1.30 -3.80
N THR A 89 11.13 0.46 -4.49
CA THR A 89 10.36 0.85 -5.69
C THR A 89 8.88 0.51 -5.54
N PRO A 90 7.99 1.26 -6.22
CA PRO A 90 6.55 0.96 -6.22
C PRO A 90 6.24 -0.49 -6.64
N ALA A 91 6.94 -1.00 -7.66
CA ALA A 91 6.78 -2.37 -8.15
C ALA A 91 7.07 -3.41 -7.05
N GLN A 92 8.23 -3.27 -6.40
CA GLN A 92 8.70 -4.21 -5.39
C GLN A 92 7.82 -4.16 -4.13
N LEU A 93 7.46 -2.95 -3.69
CA LEU A 93 6.60 -2.78 -2.53
C LEU A 93 5.17 -3.28 -2.80
N GLY A 94 4.63 -3.02 -4.00
CA GLY A 94 3.32 -3.52 -4.42
C GLY A 94 3.24 -5.04 -4.42
N HIS A 95 4.26 -5.72 -4.96
CA HIS A 95 4.38 -7.18 -4.92
C HIS A 95 4.39 -7.71 -3.48
N TYR A 96 5.28 -7.16 -2.63
CA TYR A 96 5.37 -7.54 -1.22
C TYR A 96 4.03 -7.39 -0.48
N LEU A 97 3.30 -6.31 -0.72
CA LEU A 97 1.99 -6.08 -0.12
C LEU A 97 0.93 -7.05 -0.60
N ALA A 98 0.93 -7.41 -1.88
CA ALA A 98 0.00 -8.39 -2.42
C ALA A 98 0.24 -9.79 -1.82
N GLU A 99 1.50 -10.19 -1.69
CA GLU A 99 1.90 -11.44 -1.02
C GLU A 99 1.51 -11.43 0.47
N ALA A 100 1.82 -10.35 1.18
CA ALA A 100 1.49 -10.22 2.60
C ALA A 100 -0.04 -10.20 2.83
N TYR A 101 -0.79 -9.47 2.01
CA TYR A 101 -2.25 -9.46 2.04
C TYR A 101 -2.82 -10.86 1.77
N ALA A 102 -2.29 -11.56 0.77
CA ALA A 102 -2.69 -12.94 0.51
C ALA A 102 -2.36 -13.86 1.68
N ALA A 103 -1.20 -13.73 2.32
CA ALA A 103 -0.82 -14.56 3.48
C ALA A 103 -1.76 -14.36 4.67
N VAL A 104 -2.13 -13.10 4.98
CA VAL A 104 -3.03 -12.76 6.10
C VAL A 104 -4.47 -13.22 5.80
N ASN A 105 -4.94 -13.07 4.56
CA ASN A 105 -6.32 -13.38 4.17
C ASN A 105 -6.55 -14.83 3.70
N SER A 106 -5.48 -15.56 3.32
CA SER A 106 -5.59 -16.98 2.94
C SER A 106 -5.87 -17.89 4.13
N GLY A 107 -5.72 -17.39 5.36
CA GLY A 107 -6.19 -18.09 6.55
C GLY A 107 -5.69 -19.54 6.65
N ASP A 108 -4.48 -19.84 6.15
CA ASP A 108 -3.79 -21.04 6.60
C ASP A 108 -3.23 -20.72 8.00
N GLY A 109 -4.12 -20.84 8.98
CA GLY A 109 -3.77 -20.86 10.38
C GLY A 109 -2.95 -22.12 10.68
N ALA A 110 -1.70 -22.18 10.22
CA ALA A 110 -0.70 -23.03 10.82
C ALA A 110 -0.22 -22.36 12.11
N THR A 111 -1.07 -22.41 13.14
CA THR A 111 -0.66 -22.17 14.52
C THR A 111 0.44 -23.15 14.91
N ALA A 112 1.57 -22.65 15.40
CA ALA A 112 2.50 -23.40 16.25
C ALA A 112 3.08 -22.46 17.31
#